data_AF-A0A2H6B9A5-F1
#
_entry.id   AF-A0A2H6B9A5-F1
#
_cell.length_a   1.000
_cell.length_b   1.000
_cell.length_c   1.000
_cell.angle_alpha   90.00
_cell.angle_beta   90.00
_cell.angle_gamma   90.00
#
_symmetry.space_group_name_H-M   'P 1'
#
loop_
_entity.id
_entity.type
_entity.pdbx_description
1 polymer ?
#
loop_
_entity_poly.entity_id
_entity_poly.type
_entity_poly.pdbx_seq_one_letter_code
_entity_poly.pdbx_strand_id
1 'polypeptide(L)'
;MAVLPRDGQGPVAFAADAPADATRRLLDEEVRRLVDERYRAVHDLLERERDRLERLARALLDRETLEADEARRAAGLVEGAKTSAPLEVAKEGP
;
A
#
# COMPACT_ATOMS: atom_id res chain seq x y z
N MET A 1 55.36 -7.75 22.67
CA MET A 1 55.08 -7.50 21.24
C MET A 1 53.67 -6.92 21.16
N ALA A 2 53.55 -5.60 21.07
CA ALA A 2 52.26 -4.92 20.89
C ALA A 2 52.26 -4.30 19.48
N VAL A 3 51.28 -4.68 18.67
CA VAL A 3 51.03 -4.08 17.35
C VAL A 3 50.17 -2.84 17.58
N LEU A 4 50.69 -1.66 17.22
CA LEU A 4 49.89 -0.44 17.13
C LEU A 4 49.06 -0.47 15.82
N PRO A 5 47.80 0.01 15.83
CA PRO A 5 47.09 0.28 14.60
C PRO A 5 47.80 1.41 13.84
N ARG A 6 48.03 1.22 12.53
CA ARG A 6 48.50 2.31 11.67
C ARG A 6 47.41 3.37 11.54
N ASP A 7 47.86 4.61 11.57
CA ASP A 7 47.06 5.83 11.56
C ASP A 7 45.94 5.83 10.51
N GLY A 8 44.82 6.44 10.91
CA GLY A 8 43.56 6.45 10.20
C GLY A 8 43.52 7.21 8.88
N GLN A 9 42.39 6.99 8.19
CA GLN A 9 41.86 7.73 7.04
C GLN A 9 42.50 7.47 5.67
N GLY A 10 42.23 6.28 5.12
CA GLY A 10 41.89 6.18 3.69
C GLY A 10 40.37 6.36 3.56
N PRO A 11 39.85 7.05 2.52
CA PRO A 11 38.41 7.20 2.37
C PRO A 11 37.80 5.81 2.34
N VAL A 12 36.89 5.54 3.29
CA VAL A 12 36.11 4.30 3.31
C VAL A 12 35.59 4.05 1.91
N ALA A 13 35.97 2.90 1.36
CA ALA A 13 35.70 2.47 -0.01
C ALA A 13 34.22 2.09 -0.21
N PHE A 14 33.32 3.01 0.12
CA PHE A 14 31.88 2.94 -0.21
C PHE A 14 31.40 4.18 -0.96
N ALA A 15 32.28 5.15 -1.25
CA ALA A 15 31.96 6.29 -2.11
C ALA A 15 32.15 6.00 -3.62
N ALA A 16 32.62 4.81 -3.99
CA ALA A 16 32.93 4.46 -5.39
C ALA A 16 31.73 3.92 -6.19
N ASP A 17 30.61 3.58 -5.54
CA ASP A 17 29.41 3.05 -6.20
C ASP A 17 28.29 4.09 -6.36
N ALA A 18 28.65 5.38 -6.40
CA ALA A 18 27.70 6.43 -6.78
C ALA A 18 27.36 6.27 -8.27
N PRO A 19 26.09 5.98 -8.65
CA PRO A 19 25.73 5.89 -10.06
C PRO A 19 26.05 7.20 -10.76
N ALA A 20 26.63 7.11 -11.96
CA ALA A 20 26.94 8.28 -12.78
C ALA A 20 25.68 9.15 -12.94
N ASP A 21 25.84 10.47 -13.04
CA ASP A 21 24.71 11.41 -13.08
C ASP A 21 23.70 11.09 -14.20
N ALA A 22 24.17 10.53 -15.32
CA ALA A 22 23.31 10.03 -16.39
C ALA A 22 22.42 8.86 -15.94
N THR A 23 22.97 7.88 -15.23
CA THR A 23 22.22 6.74 -14.69
C THR A 23 21.19 7.17 -13.64
N ARG A 24 21.53 8.16 -12.80
CA ARG A 24 20.59 8.74 -11.84
C ARG A 24 19.42 9.42 -12.54
N ARG A 25 19.69 10.24 -13.56
CA ARG A 25 18.63 10.91 -14.34
C ARG A 25 17.70 9.91 -15.02
N LEU A 26 18.25 8.86 -15.64
CA LEU A 26 17.47 7.79 -16.25
C LEU A 26 16.57 7.08 -15.22
N LEU A 27 17.10 6.80 -14.02
CA LEU A 27 16.30 6.21 -12.96
C LEU A 27 15.15 7.13 -12.53
N ASP A 28 15.42 8.41 -12.30
CA ASP A 28 14.40 9.38 -11.88
C ASP A 28 13.30 9.52 -12.94
N GLU A 29 13.67 9.52 -14.22
CA GLU A 29 12.73 9.54 -15.35
C GLU A 29 11.84 8.30 -15.38
N GLU A 30 12.41 7.11 -15.20
CA GLU A 30 11.66 5.85 -15.19
C GLU A 30 10.77 5.72 -13.95
N VAL A 31 11.22 6.18 -12.79
CA VAL A 31 10.40 6.22 -11.57
C VAL A 31 9.20 7.14 -11.79
N ARG A 32 9.41 8.35 -12.34
CA ARG A 32 8.31 9.26 -12.65
C ARG A 32 7.33 8.64 -13.64
N ARG A 33 7.84 8.06 -14.73
CA ARG A 33 7.02 7.39 -15.75
C ARG A 33 6.17 6.28 -15.13
N LEU A 34 6.77 5.41 -14.31
CA LEU A 34 6.07 4.30 -13.66
C LEU A 34 4.98 4.80 -12.72
N VAL A 35 5.27 5.78 -11.87
CA VAL A 35 4.30 6.34 -10.93
C VAL A 35 3.13 6.96 -11.69
N ASP A 36 3.39 7.74 -12.72
CA ASP A 36 2.34 8.37 -13.54
C ASP A 36 1.45 7.33 -14.24
N GLU A 37 2.05 6.29 -14.81
CA GLU A 37 1.32 5.20 -15.45
C GLU A 37 0.43 4.44 -14.48
N ARG A 38 0.95 4.09 -13.30
CA ARG A 38 0.16 3.37 -12.28
C ARG A 38 -0.92 4.26 -11.67
N TYR A 39 -0.62 5.54 -11.46
CA TYR A 39 -1.61 6.50 -10.99
C TYR A 39 -2.79 6.58 -11.96
N ARG A 40 -2.53 6.79 -13.27
CA ARG A 40 -3.58 6.84 -14.30
C ARG A 40 -4.37 5.54 -14.35
N ALA A 41 -3.67 4.39 -14.38
CA ALA A 41 -4.34 3.09 -14.43
C ALA A 41 -5.28 2.84 -13.24
N VAL A 42 -4.86 3.21 -12.03
CA VAL A 42 -5.69 3.08 -10.82
C VAL A 42 -6.82 4.11 -10.82
N HIS A 43 -6.55 5.35 -11.22
CA HIS A 43 -7.56 6.39 -11.33
C HIS A 43 -8.67 5.96 -12.29
N ASP A 44 -8.31 5.53 -13.50
CA ASP A 44 -9.27 5.06 -14.50
C ASP A 44 -10.04 3.82 -14.01
N LEU A 45 -9.39 2.94 -13.24
CA LEU A 45 -10.06 1.80 -12.61
C LEU A 45 -11.10 2.26 -11.58
N LEU A 46 -10.76 3.20 -10.70
CA LEU A 46 -11.67 3.74 -9.69
C LEU A 46 -12.81 4.53 -10.31
N GLU A 47 -12.58 5.24 -11.42
CA GLU A 47 -13.64 5.91 -12.17
C GLU A 47 -14.59 4.90 -12.83
N ARG A 48 -14.06 3.87 -13.49
CA ARG A 48 -14.90 2.81 -14.09
C ARG A 48 -15.72 2.05 -13.05
N GLU A 49 -15.16 1.85 -11.85
CA GLU A 49 -15.81 1.13 -10.75
C GLU A 49 -16.43 2.07 -9.71
N ARG A 50 -16.79 3.30 -10.11
CA ARG A 50 -17.31 4.35 -9.20
C ARG A 50 -18.49 3.87 -8.38
N ASP A 51 -19.40 3.10 -8.96
CA ASP A 51 -20.56 2.56 -8.24
C ASP A 51 -20.15 1.58 -7.12
N ARG A 52 -19.09 0.79 -7.34
CA ARG A 52 -18.57 -0.12 -6.29
C ARG A 52 -17.93 0.66 -5.16
N LEU A 53 -17.17 1.71 -5.52
CA LEU A 53 -16.55 2.61 -4.56
C LEU A 53 -17.60 3.35 -3.71
N GLU A 54 -18.67 3.83 -4.33
CA GLU A 54 -19.76 4.53 -3.64
C GLU A 54 -20.47 3.63 -2.63
N ARG A 55 -20.72 2.35 -2.97
CA ARG A 55 -21.29 1.39 -2.03
C ARG A 55 -20.39 1.12 -0.83
N LEU A 56 -19.08 0.98 -1.06
CA LEU A 56 -18.11 0.81 0.01
C LEU A 56 -18.07 2.05 0.92
N ALA A 57 -18.01 3.24 0.33
CA ALA A 57 -18.00 4.51 1.06
C ALA A 57 -19.26 4.68 1.90
N ARG A 58 -20.44 4.38 1.33
CA ARG A 58 -21.71 4.42 2.04
C ARG A 58 -21.73 3.45 3.22
N ALA A 59 -21.29 2.21 3.01
CA ALA A 59 -21.21 1.22 4.08
C ALA A 59 -20.27 1.64 5.22
N LEU A 60 -19.14 2.30 4.90
CA LEU A 60 -18.23 2.87 5.89
C LEU A 60 -18.87 4.02 6.66
N LEU A 61 -19.59 4.92 6.00
CA LEU A 61 -20.27 6.03 6.66
C LEU A 61 -21.38 5.54 7.59
N ASP A 62 -22.13 4.51 7.20
CA ASP A 62 -23.23 3.97 8.01
C ASP A 62 -22.73 3.17 9.22
N ARG A 63 -21.53 2.56 9.15
CA ARG A 63 -20.99 1.65 10.17
C ARG A 63 -19.75 2.16 10.91
N GLU A 64 -19.22 3.31 10.50
CA GLU A 64 -17.99 3.98 10.97
C GLU A 64 -16.69 3.18 10.79
N THR A 65 -16.75 1.86 10.80
CA THR A 65 -15.62 0.94 10.57
C THR A 65 -16.14 -0.32 9.89
N LEU A 66 -15.32 -0.90 9.00
CA LEU A 66 -15.60 -2.18 8.34
C LEU A 66 -14.40 -3.11 8.50
N GLU A 67 -14.67 -4.37 8.79
CA GLU A 67 -13.66 -5.42 8.67
C GLU A 67 -13.36 -5.75 7.20
N ALA A 68 -12.20 -6.34 6.92
CA ALA A 68 -11.74 -6.61 5.56
C ALA A 68 -12.76 -7.39 4.71
N ASP A 69 -13.44 -8.38 5.30
CA ASP A 69 -14.47 -9.16 4.61
C ASP A 69 -15.74 -8.35 4.32
N GLU A 70 -16.08 -7.43 5.21
CA GLU A 70 -17.24 -6.55 5.04
C GLU A 70 -16.98 -5.51 3.96
N ALA A 71 -15.77 -4.94 3.93
CA ALA A 71 -15.33 -4.05 2.87
C ALA A 71 -15.33 -4.76 1.50
N ARG A 72 -14.80 -5.99 1.41
CA ARG A 72 -14.83 -6.77 0.17
C ARG A 72 -16.25 -7.08 -0.29
N ARG A 73 -17.17 -7.42 0.63
CA ARG A 73 -18.59 -7.62 0.30
C ARG A 73 -19.26 -6.33 -0.16
N ALA A 74 -19.05 -5.21 0.53
CA ALA A 74 -19.63 -3.91 0.17
C ALA A 74 -19.15 -3.44 -1.22
N ALA A 75 -17.87 -3.66 -1.52
CA ALA A 75 -17.29 -3.39 -2.83
C ALA A 75 -17.72 -4.40 -3.92
N GLY A 76 -18.50 -5.44 -3.59
CA GLY A 76 -18.94 -6.46 -4.55
C GLY A 76 -17.80 -7.34 -5.07
N LEU A 77 -16.77 -7.57 -4.24
CA LEU A 77 -15.58 -8.37 -4.58
C LEU A 77 -15.68 -9.82 -4.10
N VAL A 78 -16.76 -10.18 -3.39
CA VAL A 78 -17.02 -11.56 -2.96
C VAL A 78 -18.38 -11.99 -3.51
N GLU A 79 -18.36 -12.82 -4.55
CA GLU A 79 -19.53 -13.57 -4.99
C GLU A 79 -19.75 -14.72 -4.00
N GLY A 80 -20.89 -14.74 -3.28
CA GLY A 80 -21.42 -15.97 -2.70
C GLY A 80 -21.27 -16.25 -1.20
N ALA A 81 -21.11 -15.26 -0.31
CA ALA A 81 -21.37 -15.50 1.13
C ALA A 81 -22.81 -15.10 1.47
N LYS A 82 -23.73 -16.07 1.37
CA LYS A 82 -25.08 -16.02 1.96
C LYS A 82 -24.98 -15.45 3.38
N THR A 83 -25.79 -14.42 3.65
CA THR A 83 -26.21 -13.93 4.97
C THR A 83 -25.50 -14.56 6.17
N SER A 84 -24.49 -13.89 6.73
CA SER A 84 -24.24 -14.06 8.16
C SER A 84 -25.32 -13.27 8.88
N ALA A 85 -26.34 -13.99 9.33
CA ALA A 85 -27.32 -13.51 10.30
C ALA A 85 -26.62 -12.83 11.50
N PRO A 86 -27.31 -11.97 12.26
CA PRO A 86 -26.69 -11.23 13.34
C PRO A 86 -26.04 -12.18 14.34
N LEU A 87 -24.78 -11.93 14.71
CA LEU A 87 -24.20 -12.47 15.93
C LEU A 87 -25.04 -11.94 17.09
N GLU A 88 -25.99 -12.75 17.58
CA GLU A 88 -26.63 -12.52 18.87
C GLU A 88 -25.53 -12.54 19.92
N VAL A 89 -25.14 -11.35 20.36
CA VAL A 89 -24.37 -11.17 21.59
C VAL A 89 -25.28 -11.64 22.72
N ALA A 90 -25.00 -12.83 23.22
CA ALA A 90 -25.62 -13.39 24.41
C ALA A 90 -25.60 -12.33 25.52
N LYS A 91 -26.79 -11.92 25.96
CA LYS A 91 -26.93 -11.16 27.19
C LYS A 91 -26.69 -12.11 28.34
N GLU A 92 -25.46 -12.18 28.84
CA GLU A 92 -25.21 -12.69 30.17
C GLU A 92 -25.59 -11.61 31.18
N GLY A 93 -26.74 -11.81 31.81
CA GLY A 93 -27.04 -11.41 33.18
C GLY A 93 -27.89 -12.53 33.79
N PRO A 94 -27.98 -12.63 35.13
CA PRO A 94 -27.61 -11.64 36.15
C PRO A 94 -26.24 -11.87 36.80
#